data_AF-A0A662RMD7-F1
#
_entry.id   AF-A0A662RMD7-F1
#
_cell.length_a   1.000
_cell.length_b   1.000
_cell.length_c   1.000
_cell.angle_alpha   90.00
_cell.angle_beta   90.00
_cell.angle_gamma   90.00
#
_symmetry.space_group_name_H-M   'P 1'
#
loop_
_entity.id
_entity.type
_entity.pdbx_description
1 polymer ?
#
loop_
_entity_poly.entity_id
_entity_poly.type
_entity_poly.pdbx_seq_one_letter_code
_entity_poly.pdbx_strand_id
1 'polypeptide(L)'
;MKTKNKTLALLEIAVVLYLLFLVALPAIAAEQTTHEVGAITTTASGDDYVLGIYGNANEDGTIDMRDFTYTARIILWLEDETDLADANYDGEVNVLDMTQIG
;
A
#
# COMPACT_ATOMS: atom_id res chain seq x y z
N MET A 1 25.14 -4.41 -46.79
CA MET A 1 23.81 -4.06 -46.25
C MET A 1 23.21 -5.22 -45.43
N LYS A 2 23.98 -5.84 -44.50
CA LYS A 2 23.52 -7.02 -43.73
C LYS A 2 23.71 -6.88 -42.22
N THR A 3 24.49 -5.88 -41.78
CA THR A 3 24.75 -5.57 -40.36
C THR A 3 23.75 -4.56 -39.80
N LYS A 4 23.35 -3.56 -40.59
CA LYS A 4 22.40 -2.49 -40.21
C LYS A 4 21.04 -3.04 -39.73
N ASN A 5 20.54 -4.09 -40.38
CA ASN A 5 19.26 -4.71 -40.05
C ASN A 5 19.36 -5.54 -38.76
N LYS A 6 20.53 -6.12 -38.47
CA LYS A 6 20.79 -6.87 -37.24
C LYS A 6 20.93 -5.94 -36.02
N THR A 7 21.57 -4.79 -36.20
CA THR A 7 21.65 -3.76 -35.16
C THR A 7 20.29 -3.13 -34.86
N LEU A 8 19.43 -2.96 -35.88
CA LEU A 8 18.07 -2.46 -35.67
C LEU A 8 17.23 -3.47 -34.87
N ALA A 9 17.30 -4.76 -35.23
CA ALA A 9 16.61 -5.82 -34.48
C ALA A 9 17.10 -5.94 -33.02
N LEU A 10 18.41 -5.78 -32.77
CA LEU A 10 18.96 -5.79 -31.41
C LEU A 10 18.52 -4.55 -30.60
N LEU A 11 18.41 -3.39 -31.23
CA LEU A 11 17.94 -2.16 -30.59
C LEU A 11 16.47 -2.28 -30.18
N GLU A 12 15.61 -2.85 -31.03
CA GLU A 12 14.20 -3.08 -30.72
C GLU A 12 14.03 -4.03 -29.53
N ILE A 13 14.80 -5.14 -29.51
CA ILE A 13 14.78 -6.08 -28.38
C ILE A 13 15.24 -5.40 -27.09
N ALA A 14 16.30 -4.58 -27.14
CA ALA A 14 16.79 -3.85 -25.97
C ALA A 14 15.76 -2.84 -25.43
N VAL A 15 15.03 -2.15 -26.30
CA VAL A 15 13.95 -1.22 -25.91
C VAL A 15 12.79 -1.97 -25.26
N VAL A 16 12.37 -3.10 -25.83
CA VAL A 16 11.30 -3.93 -25.26
C VAL A 16 11.69 -4.47 -23.88
N LEU A 17 12.94 -4.94 -23.72
CA LEU A 17 13.45 -5.40 -22.43
C LEU A 17 13.54 -4.26 -21.41
N TYR A 18 13.94 -3.06 -21.83
CA TYR A 18 13.99 -1.89 -20.96
C TYR A 18 12.58 -1.47 -20.48
N LEU A 19 11.59 -1.47 -21.38
CA LEU A 19 10.20 -1.16 -21.03
C LEU A 19 9.59 -2.22 -20.09
N LEU A 20 9.95 -3.50 -20.28
CA LEU A 20 9.53 -4.57 -19.37
C LEU A 20 10.16 -4.42 -17.99
N PHE A 21 11.43 -4.01 -17.91
CA PHE A 21 12.13 -3.81 -16.64
C PHE A 21 11.59 -2.60 -15.87
N LEU A 22 11.12 -1.54 -16.54
CA LEU A 22 10.52 -0.37 -15.90
C LEU A 22 9.25 -0.68 -15.09
N VAL A 23 8.49 -1.73 -15.47
CA VAL A 23 7.30 -2.19 -14.73
C VAL A 23 7.68 -2.94 -13.45
N ALA A 24 8.90 -3.45 -13.35
CA ALA A 24 9.37 -4.27 -12.24
C ALA A 24 10.20 -3.51 -11.20
N LEU A 25 10.30 -2.16 -11.28
CA LEU A 25 10.95 -1.41 -10.20
C LEU A 25 10.03 -1.46 -8.96
N PRO A 26 10.49 -2.04 -7.83
CA PRO A 26 9.81 -1.82 -6.56
C PRO A 26 9.82 -0.32 -6.30
N ALA A 27 8.65 0.26 -6.04
CA ALA A 27 8.55 1.61 -5.52
C ALA A 27 9.33 1.63 -4.20
N ILE A 28 10.55 2.16 -4.23
CA ILE A 28 11.33 2.40 -3.04
C ILE A 28 10.61 3.56 -2.36
N ALA A 29 9.70 3.23 -1.45
CA ALA A 29 9.20 4.19 -0.49
C ALA A 29 10.45 4.74 0.22
N ALA A 30 10.75 6.01 -0.01
CA ALA A 30 11.73 6.70 0.79
C ALA A 30 11.17 6.70 2.21
N GLU A 31 11.68 5.81 3.04
CA GLU A 31 11.39 5.75 4.47
C GLU A 31 11.86 7.09 5.06
N GLN A 32 10.93 8.04 5.22
CA GLN A 32 11.16 9.19 6.05
C GLN A 32 11.17 8.72 7.51
N THR A 33 12.35 8.30 7.98
CA THR A 33 12.67 8.45 9.39
C THR A 33 12.55 9.94 9.72
N THR A 34 11.46 10.33 10.38
CA THR A 34 11.39 11.27 11.52
C THR A 34 9.95 11.74 11.67
N HIS A 35 9.17 11.03 12.50
CA HIS A 35 8.12 11.65 13.31
C HIS A 35 8.32 11.15 14.74
N GLU A 36 9.35 11.68 15.40
CA GLU A 36 9.35 11.70 16.86
C GLU A 36 8.32 12.72 17.34
N VAL A 37 7.09 12.23 17.58
CA VAL A 37 6.21 12.82 18.59
C VAL A 37 5.58 11.68 19.39
N GLY A 38 6.24 11.33 20.48
CA GLY A 38 5.58 10.78 21.67
C GLY A 38 5.07 9.36 21.58
N ALA A 39 5.97 8.38 21.51
CA ALA A 39 5.67 7.07 22.07
C ALA A 39 5.39 7.24 23.57
N ILE A 40 4.11 7.30 23.96
CA ILE A 40 3.70 6.90 25.29
C ILE A 40 3.88 5.39 25.32
N THR A 41 5.08 4.94 25.69
CA THR A 41 5.31 3.55 26.06
C THR A 41 4.65 3.34 27.41
N THR A 42 3.34 3.07 27.40
CA THR A 42 2.68 2.46 28.55
C THR A 42 3.07 0.99 28.55
N THR A 43 4.16 0.66 29.22
CA THR A 43 4.45 -0.73 29.61
C THR A 43 3.44 -1.12 30.69
N ALA A 44 2.22 -1.48 30.28
CA ALA A 44 1.26 -2.16 31.14
C ALA A 44 1.41 -3.66 30.91
N SER A 45 1.94 -4.36 31.91
CA SER A 45 1.87 -5.81 32.00
C SER A 45 0.39 -6.23 32.04
N GLY A 46 -0.13 -6.83 30.97
CA GLY A 46 -1.51 -7.33 30.90
C GLY A 46 -2.02 -7.46 29.47
N ASP A 47 -1.51 -8.47 28.75
CA ASP A 47 -1.88 -8.90 27.40
C ASP A 47 -1.73 -7.83 26.29
N ASP A 48 -1.24 -8.24 25.14
CA ASP A 48 -0.86 -7.40 23.99
C ASP A 48 -2.09 -6.80 23.29
N TYR A 49 -2.90 -6.04 24.01
CA TYR A 49 -4.08 -5.36 23.49
C TYR A 49 -3.63 -4.14 22.69
N VAL A 50 -3.28 -4.36 21.43
CA VAL A 50 -3.32 -3.31 20.42
C VAL A 50 -4.77 -2.85 20.34
N LEU A 51 -5.04 -1.60 20.74
CA LEU A 51 -6.35 -0.98 20.53
C LEU A 51 -6.65 -1.03 19.02
N GLY A 52 -7.68 -1.78 18.62
CA GLY A 52 -8.14 -1.80 17.23
C GLY A 52 -8.56 -0.39 16.82
N ILE A 53 -7.87 0.18 15.84
CA ILE A 53 -8.15 1.52 15.34
C ILE A 53 -8.95 1.37 14.04
N TYR A 54 -10.26 1.63 14.08
CA TYR A 54 -11.09 1.64 12.87
C TYR A 54 -10.53 2.63 11.85
N GLY A 55 -10.46 2.21 10.59
CA GLY A 55 -9.83 2.94 9.50
C GLY A 55 -8.35 2.62 9.27
N ASN A 56 -7.69 1.84 10.14
CA ASN A 56 -6.35 1.27 9.90
C ASN A 56 -6.47 -0.01 9.05
N ALA A 57 -7.04 0.12 7.86
CA ALA A 57 -7.41 -0.98 6.98
C ALA A 57 -6.21 -1.87 6.60
N ASN A 58 -4.99 -1.32 6.50
CA ASN A 58 -3.79 -2.08 6.18
C ASN A 58 -3.08 -2.69 7.42
N GLU A 59 -3.64 -2.47 8.60
CA GLU A 59 -3.15 -2.93 9.91
C GLU A 59 -1.71 -2.51 10.27
N ASP A 60 -1.18 -1.44 9.68
CA ASP A 60 0.19 -0.98 9.94
C ASP A 60 0.33 -0.08 11.18
N GLY A 61 -0.81 0.31 11.76
CA GLY A 61 -0.89 1.07 13.00
C GLY A 61 -0.91 2.59 12.80
N THR A 62 -0.93 3.06 11.55
CA THR A 62 -0.99 4.47 11.19
C THR A 62 -2.12 4.70 10.20
N ILE A 63 -3.12 5.50 10.57
CA ILE A 63 -4.15 5.91 9.62
C ILE A 63 -3.55 6.92 8.63
N ASP A 64 -3.46 6.54 7.36
CA ASP A 64 -3.10 7.43 6.26
C ASP A 64 -3.70 7.00 4.90
N MET A 65 -3.23 7.60 3.81
CA MET A 65 -3.72 7.32 2.45
C MET A 65 -3.48 5.87 1.98
N ARG A 66 -2.64 5.10 2.68
CA ARG A 66 -2.44 3.68 2.43
C ARG A 66 -3.65 2.89 2.87
N ASP A 67 -4.30 3.24 3.99
CA ASP A 67 -5.56 2.64 4.40
C ASP A 67 -6.70 2.98 3.46
N PHE A 68 -6.74 4.22 2.97
CA PHE A 68 -7.72 4.64 1.98
C PHE A 68 -7.58 3.81 0.71
N THR A 69 -6.33 3.59 0.26
CA THR A 69 -6.02 2.75 -0.90
C THR A 69 -6.34 1.29 -0.63
N TYR A 70 -6.05 0.78 0.56
CA TYR A 70 -6.34 -0.60 0.96
C TYR A 70 -7.84 -0.87 0.99
N THR A 71 -8.62 0.01 1.61
CA THR A 71 -10.10 -0.03 1.63
C THR A 71 -10.67 -0.03 0.21
N ALA A 72 -10.16 0.85 -0.68
CA ALA A 72 -10.56 0.83 -2.08
C ALA A 72 -10.25 -0.50 -2.78
N ARG A 73 -9.14 -1.17 -2.43
CA ARG A 73 -8.77 -2.47 -2.97
C ARG A 73 -9.65 -3.59 -2.42
N ILE A 74 -10.06 -3.56 -1.16
CA ILE A 74 -11.06 -4.51 -0.58
C ILE A 74 -12.37 -4.41 -1.37
N ILE A 75 -12.90 -3.20 -1.57
CA ILE A 75 -14.14 -2.96 -2.33
C ILE A 75 -14.05 -3.49 -3.78
N LEU A 76 -12.85 -3.47 -4.35
CA LEU A 76 -12.56 -4.00 -5.69
C LEU A 76 -12.17 -5.48 -5.70
N TRP A 77 -12.20 -6.17 -4.55
CA TRP A 77 -11.80 -7.57 -4.41
C TRP A 77 -10.33 -7.84 -4.79
N LEU A 78 -9.48 -6.82 -4.60
CA LEU A 78 -8.04 -6.86 -4.87
C LEU A 78 -7.20 -7.10 -3.61
N GLU A 79 -7.82 -7.09 -2.43
CA GLU A 79 -7.30 -7.57 -1.16
C GLU A 79 -8.43 -8.15 -0.29
N ASP A 80 -8.04 -8.92 0.71
CA ASP A 80 -8.93 -9.48 1.72
C ASP A 80 -9.40 -8.40 2.70
N GLU A 81 -10.63 -8.55 3.19
CA GLU A 81 -11.24 -7.66 4.18
C GLU A 81 -10.57 -7.82 5.55
N THR A 82 -10.32 -6.70 6.23
CA THR A 82 -9.78 -6.65 7.60
C THR A 82 -10.82 -6.10 8.55
N ASP A 83 -10.79 -6.53 9.82
CA ASP A 83 -11.74 -6.07 10.84
C ASP A 83 -11.68 -4.55 11.06
N LEU A 84 -10.53 -3.93 10.74
CA LEU A 84 -10.30 -2.49 10.88
C LEU A 84 -10.65 -1.67 9.63
N ALA A 85 -11.01 -2.31 8.51
CA ALA A 85 -11.41 -1.61 7.28
C ALA A 85 -12.81 -1.00 7.36
N ASP A 86 -13.68 -1.51 8.25
CA ASP A 86 -14.99 -0.91 8.58
C ASP A 86 -14.79 0.34 9.44
N ALA A 87 -14.34 1.41 8.79
CA ALA A 87 -13.94 2.65 9.43
C ALA A 87 -15.12 3.40 10.08
N ASN A 88 -16.34 3.21 9.54
CA ASN A 88 -17.54 3.84 10.09
C ASN A 88 -18.30 2.96 11.11
N TYR A 89 -17.91 1.68 11.24
CA TYR A 89 -18.47 0.66 12.12
C TYR A 89 -19.96 0.37 11.87
N ASP A 90 -20.36 0.32 10.60
CA ASP A 90 -21.71 -0.05 10.17
C ASP A 90 -21.87 -1.54 9.80
N GLY A 91 -20.76 -2.29 9.79
CA GLY A 91 -20.69 -3.71 9.50
C GLY A 91 -20.52 -4.06 8.02
N GLU A 92 -20.33 -3.07 7.14
CA GLU A 92 -20.09 -3.29 5.71
C GLU A 92 -18.89 -2.47 5.21
N VAL A 93 -17.81 -3.12 4.77
CA VAL A 93 -16.71 -2.40 4.13
C VAL A 93 -17.11 -1.89 2.74
N ASN A 94 -17.30 -0.59 2.63
CA ASN A 94 -17.77 0.09 1.43
C ASN A 94 -17.20 1.52 1.28
N VAL A 95 -17.67 2.25 0.28
CA VAL A 95 -17.16 3.60 -0.03
C VAL A 95 -17.42 4.63 1.08
N LEU A 96 -18.34 4.36 2.01
CA LEU A 96 -18.62 5.22 3.15
C LEU A 96 -17.49 5.19 4.19
N ASP A 97 -16.77 4.08 4.34
CA ASP A 97 -15.61 3.97 5.23
C ASP A 97 -14.49 4.92 4.82
N MET A 98 -14.34 5.12 3.52
CA MET A 98 -13.35 6.02 2.95
C MET A 98 -13.56 7.49 3.35
N THR A 99 -14.74 7.86 3.88
CA THR A 99 -15.01 9.21 4.38
C THR A 99 -14.43 9.48 5.76
N GLN A 100 -14.08 8.43 6.50
CA GLN A 100 -13.50 8.49 7.84
C GLN A 100 -11.97 8.38 7.84
N ILE A 101 -11.39 7.94 6.72
CA ILE A 101 -9.95 7.82 6.50
C ILE A 101 -9.47 9.08 5.79
N GLY A 102 -8.63 9.89 6.45
CA GLY A 102 -8.17 11.20 5.94
C GLY A 102 -6.89 11.71 6.56
#